data_AF-Q6LGU3-F1
#
_entry.id   AF-Q6LGU3-F1
#
_cell.length_a   1.000
_cell.length_b   1.000
_cell.length_c   1.000
_cell.angle_alpha   90.00
_cell.angle_beta   90.00
_cell.angle_gamma   90.00
#
_symmetry.space_group_name_H-M   'P 1'
#
loop_
_entity.id
_entity.type
_entity.pdbx_description
1 polymer ?
#
loop_
_entity_poly.entity_id
_entity_poly.type
_entity_poly.pdbx_seq_one_letter_code
_entity_poly.pdbx_strand_id
1 'polypeptide(L)'
;MSNIHFFLQGKGGVGKTLASSFTAQYLKEKSNDVICIDTDSVNHTFSQYKALNVMEYNIYNPETSFIDETVIEEMAEFIYKSNNEHIVIDNGASSFVPLLQYLVDNEIIPLLREAGHNVYIHTIITGGQGIEDTAGGLRTIINSFNDVNIIVWLNYKFGEIHIDDKDFKDWGCVHNKQRTYQCNYPS
;
A
#
# COMPACT_ATOMS: atom_id res chain seq x y z
N MET A 1 2.11 -6.10 19.94
CA MET A 1 0.99 -5.72 19.04
C MET A 1 1.39 -4.46 18.31
N SER A 2 1.31 -4.47 16.99
CA SER A 2 1.70 -3.34 16.14
C SER A 2 0.58 -2.98 15.18
N ASN A 3 0.52 -1.71 14.76
CA ASN A 3 -0.34 -1.25 13.68
C ASN A 3 0.51 -1.11 12.41
N ILE A 4 0.25 -1.93 11.41
CA ILE A 4 1.08 -2.07 10.22
C ILE A 4 0.34 -1.45 9.03
N HIS A 5 0.96 -0.45 8.40
CA HIS A 5 0.38 0.37 7.36
C HIS A 5 1.12 0.15 6.04
N PHE A 6 0.55 -0.65 5.13
CA PHE A 6 1.09 -0.85 3.79
C PHE A 6 0.52 0.21 2.82
N PHE A 7 1.38 0.98 2.17
CA PHE A 7 0.98 1.90 1.11
C PHE A 7 1.22 1.24 -0.25
N LEU A 8 0.14 0.87 -0.94
CA LEU A 8 0.17 0.07 -2.18
C LEU A 8 -0.58 0.77 -3.32
N GLN A 9 0.11 1.00 -4.44
CA GLN A 9 -0.50 1.48 -5.69
C GLN A 9 0.48 1.31 -6.85
N GLY A 10 0.03 0.72 -7.96
CA GLY A 10 0.82 0.45 -9.16
C GLY A 10 1.06 1.68 -10.05
N LYS A 11 0.24 2.73 -9.92
CA LYS A 11 0.49 3.99 -10.62
C LYS A 11 1.57 4.83 -9.92
N GLY A 12 2.64 5.13 -10.65
CA GLY A 12 3.69 6.05 -10.21
C GLY A 12 3.21 7.51 -10.18
N GLY A 13 3.80 8.33 -9.31
CA GLY A 13 3.57 9.78 -9.29
C GLY A 13 2.22 10.25 -8.72
N VAL A 14 1.39 9.35 -8.19
CA VAL A 14 0.05 9.69 -7.67
C VAL A 14 0.04 10.21 -6.22
N GLY A 15 1.20 10.32 -5.57
CA GLY A 15 1.31 10.83 -4.20
C GLY A 15 1.33 9.75 -3.11
N LYS A 16 1.70 8.51 -3.44
CA LYS A 16 1.82 7.41 -2.46
C LYS A 16 2.82 7.71 -1.34
N THR A 17 4.06 8.06 -1.70
CA THR A 17 5.10 8.46 -0.74
C THR A 17 4.75 9.72 0.05
N LEU A 18 3.93 10.61 -0.54
CA LEU A 18 3.42 11.79 0.18
C LEU A 18 2.42 11.38 1.27
N ALA A 19 1.51 10.46 0.97
CA ALA A 19 0.54 9.97 1.94
C ALA A 19 1.21 9.14 3.06
N SER A 20 2.18 8.29 2.72
CA SER A 20 2.96 7.53 3.70
C SER A 20 3.81 8.44 4.58
N SER A 21 4.41 9.51 4.03
CA SER A 21 5.16 10.49 4.83
C SER A 21 4.27 11.33 5.75
N PHE A 22 3.07 11.72 5.32
CA PHE A 22 2.11 12.40 6.19
C PHE A 22 1.66 11.49 7.34
N THR A 23 1.40 10.22 7.03
CA THR A 23 1.01 9.22 8.03
C THR A 23 2.14 9.00 9.04
N ALA A 24 3.36 8.78 8.57
CA ALA A 24 4.53 8.61 9.42
C ALA A 24 4.79 9.82 10.33
N GLN A 25 4.70 11.05 9.79
CA GLN A 25 4.89 12.27 10.57
C GLN A 25 3.81 12.42 11.64
N TYR A 26 2.54 12.21 11.29
CA TYR A 26 1.44 12.28 12.25
C TYR A 26 1.62 11.24 13.37
N LEU A 27 1.95 10.00 13.03
CA LEU A 27 2.16 8.95 14.02
C LEU A 27 3.36 9.25 14.91
N LYS A 28 4.46 9.78 14.37
CA LYS A 28 5.63 10.21 15.15
C LYS A 28 5.35 11.38 16.10
N GLU A 29 4.34 12.19 15.82
CA GLU A 29 3.89 13.23 16.75
C GLU A 29 3.12 12.62 17.94
N LYS A 30 2.46 11.48 17.74
CA LYS A 30 1.63 10.81 18.76
C LYS A 30 2.37 9.71 19.52
N SER A 31 3.37 9.10 18.91
CA SER A 31 4.15 8.00 19.47
C SER A 31 5.62 8.11 19.07
N ASN A 32 6.52 7.79 20.00
CA ASN A 32 7.94 7.68 19.69
C ASN A 32 8.31 6.32 19.08
N ASP A 33 7.35 5.40 18.96
CA ASP A 33 7.57 3.99 18.63
C ASP A 33 7.06 3.65 17.23
N VAL A 34 7.56 4.42 16.25
CA VAL A 34 7.15 4.35 14.84
C VAL A 34 8.33 3.96 13.97
N ILE A 35 8.18 2.86 13.25
CA ILE A 35 9.10 2.39 12.24
C ILE A 35 8.61 2.79 10.85
N CYS A 36 9.54 3.19 9.99
CA CYS A 36 9.28 3.48 8.58
C CYS A 36 10.12 2.53 7.72
N ILE A 37 9.53 1.93 6.70
CA ILE A 37 10.17 1.01 5.77
C ILE A 37 9.92 1.50 4.33
N ASP A 38 10.98 1.56 3.53
CA ASP A 38 10.92 1.80 2.08
C ASP A 38 11.26 0.50 1.35
N THR A 39 10.35 0.05 0.49
CA THR A 39 10.53 -1.13 -0.36
C THR A 39 10.61 -0.78 -1.85
N ASP A 40 10.75 0.50 -2.22
CA ASP A 40 10.95 0.87 -3.62
C ASP A 40 12.28 0.29 -4.11
N SER A 41 12.30 -0.15 -5.36
CA SER A 41 13.46 -0.77 -6.01
C SER A 41 14.35 0.22 -6.75
N VAL A 42 13.80 1.40 -7.07
CA VAL A 42 14.39 2.36 -8.02
C VAL A 42 14.42 3.76 -7.44
N ASN A 43 13.34 4.19 -6.78
CA ASN A 43 13.17 5.56 -6.31
C ASN A 43 12.85 5.58 -4.81
N HIS A 44 13.87 5.44 -3.96
CA HIS A 44 13.78 5.52 -2.50
C HIS A 44 13.41 6.94 -2.01
N THR A 45 12.21 7.39 -2.36
CA THR A 45 11.72 8.75 -2.08
C THR A 45 11.31 8.87 -0.62
N PHE A 46 10.93 7.75 0.01
CA PHE A 46 10.57 7.75 1.42
C PHE A 46 11.81 7.88 2.31
N SER A 47 12.91 7.21 1.96
CA SER A 47 14.18 7.32 2.71
C SER A 47 14.86 8.70 2.61
N GLN A 48 14.50 9.51 1.61
CA GLN A 48 14.98 10.90 1.51
C GLN A 48 14.50 11.80 2.67
N TYR A 49 13.41 11.44 3.36
CA TYR A 49 12.98 12.13 4.57
C TYR A 49 13.84 11.72 5.76
N LYS A 50 15.01 12.33 5.92
CA LYS A 50 16.00 11.99 6.97
C LYS A 50 15.42 11.92 8.39
N ALA A 51 14.47 12.80 8.73
CA ALA A 51 13.82 12.81 10.04
C ALA A 51 12.96 11.55 10.31
N LEU A 52 12.60 10.80 9.27
CA LEU A 52 11.82 9.57 9.39
C LEU A 52 12.67 8.35 9.72
N ASN A 53 14.02 8.39 9.59
CA ASN A 53 14.91 7.26 9.85
C ASN A 53 14.40 5.97 9.20
N VAL A 54 14.10 6.05 7.90
CA VAL A 54 13.48 4.95 7.15
C VAL A 54 14.48 3.82 6.95
N MET A 55 14.04 2.59 7.20
CA MET A 55 14.80 1.38 6.91
C MET A 55 14.52 0.95 5.47
N GLU A 56 15.57 0.59 4.73
CA GLU A 56 15.43 0.17 3.34
C GLU A 56 15.40 -1.36 3.25
N TYR A 57 14.32 -1.88 2.69
CA TYR A 57 14.19 -3.28 2.27
C TYR A 57 14.06 -3.26 0.75
N ASN A 58 15.18 -3.14 0.04
CA ASN A 58 15.16 -3.08 -1.41
C ASN A 58 14.81 -4.46 -1.99
N ILE A 59 13.55 -4.62 -2.37
CA ILE A 59 13.00 -5.89 -2.88
C ILE A 59 13.35 -6.12 -4.36
N TYR A 60 14.36 -5.44 -4.93
CA TYR A 60 14.84 -5.70 -6.28
C TYR A 60 16.02 -6.64 -6.28
N ASN A 61 15.92 -7.70 -7.06
CA ASN A 61 17.05 -8.56 -7.34
C ASN A 61 17.72 -8.13 -8.66
N PRO A 62 18.95 -7.59 -8.62
CA PRO A 62 19.63 -7.11 -9.82
C PRO A 62 20.07 -8.23 -10.77
N GLU A 63 20.18 -9.46 -10.28
CA GLU A 63 20.59 -10.61 -11.09
C GLU A 63 19.42 -11.16 -11.91
N THR A 64 18.23 -11.24 -11.30
CA THR A 64 17.03 -11.78 -11.96
C THR A 64 16.19 -10.69 -12.64
N SER A 65 16.39 -9.41 -12.27
CA SER A 65 15.51 -8.29 -12.64
C SER A 65 14.06 -8.44 -12.16
N PHE A 66 13.81 -9.35 -11.20
CA PHE A 66 12.54 -9.55 -10.53
C PHE A 66 12.61 -9.12 -9.06
N ILE A 67 11.53 -9.34 -8.31
CA ILE A 67 11.55 -9.10 -6.87
C ILE A 67 12.45 -10.11 -6.15
N ASP A 68 13.13 -9.65 -5.09
CA ASP A 68 13.88 -10.50 -4.17
C ASP A 68 12.97 -10.98 -3.04
N GLU A 69 12.47 -12.21 -3.17
CA GLU A 69 11.59 -12.82 -2.18
C GLU A 69 12.27 -12.99 -0.82
N THR A 70 13.59 -13.16 -0.78
CA THR A 70 14.35 -13.28 0.48
C THR A 70 14.24 -11.98 1.28
N VAL A 71 14.36 -10.83 0.62
CA VAL A 71 14.23 -9.51 1.28
C VAL A 71 12.80 -9.29 1.78
N ILE A 72 11.80 -9.75 1.02
CA ILE A 72 10.40 -9.66 1.45
C ILE A 72 10.15 -10.56 2.67
N GLU A 73 10.72 -11.77 2.68
CA GLU A 73 10.63 -12.70 3.81
C GLU A 73 11.29 -12.11 5.07
N GLU A 74 12.50 -11.57 4.94
CA GLU A 74 13.20 -10.88 6.05
C GLU A 74 12.38 -9.71 6.59
N MET A 75 11.75 -8.93 5.71
CA MET A 75 10.85 -7.84 6.11
C MET A 75 9.63 -8.38 6.85
N ALA A 76 8.98 -9.42 6.33
CA ALA A 76 7.80 -10.02 6.94
C ALA A 76 8.13 -10.61 8.33
N GLU A 77 9.27 -11.29 8.47
CA GLU A 77 9.74 -11.82 9.75
C GLU A 77 10.05 -10.70 10.75
N PHE A 78 10.68 -9.63 10.29
CA PHE A 78 10.92 -8.44 11.12
C PHE A 78 9.60 -7.84 11.65
N ILE A 79 8.62 -7.64 10.76
CA ILE A 79 7.30 -7.10 11.12
C ILE A 79 6.58 -8.03 12.10
N TYR A 80 6.61 -9.34 11.85
CA TYR A 80 5.98 -10.36 12.70
C TYR A 80 6.54 -10.38 14.12
N LYS A 81 7.84 -10.13 14.29
CA LYS A 81 8.50 -10.11 15.60
C LYS A 81 8.46 -8.73 16.27
N SER A 82 8.03 -7.70 15.56
CA SER A 82 8.06 -6.33 16.06
C SER A 82 7.11 -6.14 17.24
N ASN A 83 7.53 -5.31 18.19
CA ASN A 83 6.66 -4.82 19.25
C ASN A 83 6.45 -3.30 19.16
N ASN A 84 6.86 -2.69 18.04
CA ASN A 84 6.71 -1.26 17.80
C ASN A 84 5.22 -0.92 17.64
N GLU A 85 4.78 0.22 18.18
CA GLU A 85 3.37 0.63 18.10
C GLU A 85 2.87 0.79 16.66
N HIS A 86 3.71 1.34 15.77
CA HIS A 86 3.39 1.55 14.36
C HIS A 86 4.53 1.17 13.41
N ILE A 87 4.16 0.63 12.26
CA ILE A 87 5.07 0.36 11.14
C ILE A 87 4.43 0.91 9.87
N VAL A 88 5.11 1.83 9.18
CA VAL A 88 4.66 2.44 7.92
C VAL A 88 5.56 1.95 6.79
N ILE A 89 4.97 1.33 5.77
CA ILE A 89 5.67 0.66 4.68
C ILE A 89 5.27 1.34 3.37
N ASP A 90 6.22 2.04 2.73
CA ASP A 90 6.04 2.62 1.40
C ASP A 90 6.56 1.65 0.34
N ASN A 91 5.69 1.26 -0.59
CA ASN A 91 6.07 0.35 -1.67
C ASN A 91 6.32 1.11 -2.98
N GLY A 92 7.27 0.64 -3.79
CA GLY A 92 7.48 1.17 -5.14
C GLY A 92 6.34 0.83 -6.09
N ALA A 93 5.99 1.77 -6.99
CA ALA A 93 4.87 1.54 -7.92
C ALA A 93 5.10 0.34 -8.86
N SER A 94 6.34 0.14 -9.31
CA SER A 94 6.74 -0.98 -10.17
C SER A 94 6.62 -2.35 -9.51
N SER A 95 6.74 -2.41 -8.17
CA SER A 95 6.71 -3.65 -7.39
C SER A 95 5.38 -3.91 -6.70
N PHE A 96 4.34 -3.10 -6.97
CA PHE A 96 3.01 -3.26 -6.39
C PHE A 96 2.42 -4.66 -6.62
N VAL A 97 2.31 -5.10 -7.88
CA VAL A 97 1.69 -6.40 -8.19
C VAL A 97 2.51 -7.56 -7.63
N PRO A 98 3.86 -7.62 -7.83
CA PRO A 98 4.68 -8.68 -7.25
C PRO A 98 4.61 -8.74 -5.72
N LEU A 99 4.73 -7.61 -5.02
CA LEU A 99 4.64 -7.60 -3.55
C LEU A 99 3.25 -8.03 -3.07
N LEU A 100 2.19 -7.52 -3.71
CA LEU A 100 0.83 -7.91 -3.38
C LEU A 100 0.60 -9.42 -3.55
N GLN A 101 1.10 -9.99 -4.65
CA GLN A 101 1.01 -11.42 -4.93
C GLN A 101 1.76 -12.23 -3.88
N TYR A 102 2.98 -11.82 -3.52
CA TYR A 102 3.75 -12.47 -2.46
C TYR A 102 3.02 -12.46 -1.11
N LEU A 103 2.44 -11.33 -0.72
CA LEU A 103 1.68 -11.21 0.53
C LEU A 103 0.45 -12.13 0.57
N VAL A 104 -0.16 -12.38 -0.59
CA VAL A 104 -1.32 -13.28 -0.74
C VAL A 104 -0.87 -14.74 -0.72
N ASP A 105 0.10 -15.11 -1.56
CA ASP A 105 0.53 -16.51 -1.74
C ASP A 105 1.16 -17.09 -0.48
N ASN A 106 1.80 -16.26 0.34
CA ASN A 106 2.45 -16.66 1.59
C ASN A 106 1.61 -16.36 2.84
N GLU A 107 0.33 -15.99 2.69
CA GLU A 107 -0.60 -15.72 3.79
C GLU A 107 -0.04 -14.73 4.84
N ILE A 108 0.77 -13.77 4.41
CA ILE A 108 1.51 -12.86 5.31
C ILE A 108 0.54 -12.03 6.16
N ILE A 109 -0.50 -11.46 5.54
CA ILE A 109 -1.48 -10.64 6.26
C ILE A 109 -2.25 -11.47 7.31
N PRO A 110 -2.81 -12.65 6.98
CA PRO A 110 -3.35 -13.58 7.99
C PRO A 110 -2.39 -13.87 9.14
N LEU A 111 -1.14 -14.27 8.86
CA LEU A 111 -0.15 -14.62 9.88
C LEU A 111 0.16 -13.46 10.83
N LEU A 112 0.30 -12.24 10.30
CA LEU A 112 0.50 -11.04 11.11
C LEU A 112 -0.70 -10.78 12.04
N ARG A 113 -1.92 -11.01 11.57
CA ARG A 113 -3.12 -10.82 12.39
C ARG A 113 -3.27 -11.90 13.46
N GLU A 114 -2.93 -13.14 13.15
CA GLU A 114 -2.89 -14.25 14.12
C GLU A 114 -1.86 -13.99 15.23
N ALA A 115 -0.73 -13.35 14.91
CA ALA A 115 0.25 -12.86 15.89
C ALA A 115 -0.24 -11.65 16.72
N GLY A 116 -1.45 -11.15 16.46
CA GLY A 116 -2.07 -10.06 17.19
C GLY A 116 -1.72 -8.67 16.69
N HIS A 117 -1.20 -8.52 15.46
CA HIS A 117 -1.03 -7.21 14.84
C HIS A 117 -2.30 -6.75 14.11
N ASN A 118 -2.45 -5.44 13.96
CA ASN A 118 -3.46 -4.83 13.10
C ASN A 118 -2.83 -4.48 11.77
N VAL A 119 -3.49 -4.81 10.66
CA VAL A 119 -3.01 -4.48 9.31
C VAL A 119 -3.97 -3.54 8.60
N TYR A 120 -3.41 -2.51 7.99
CA TYR A 120 -4.08 -1.50 7.19
C TYR A 120 -3.43 -1.41 5.81
N ILE A 121 -4.23 -1.42 4.75
CA ILE A 121 -3.77 -1.20 3.39
C ILE A 121 -4.25 0.16 2.92
N HIS A 122 -3.30 1.06 2.71
CA HIS A 122 -3.52 2.37 2.14
C HIS A 122 -3.32 2.33 0.63
N THR A 123 -4.25 2.92 -0.12
CA THR A 123 -4.07 3.12 -1.56
C THR A 123 -4.52 4.51 -1.98
N ILE A 124 -4.02 4.97 -3.11
CA ILE A 124 -4.27 6.33 -3.62
C ILE A 124 -5.15 6.25 -4.86
N ILE A 125 -6.20 7.06 -4.90
CA ILE A 125 -6.99 7.36 -6.09
C ILE A 125 -6.68 8.79 -6.51
N THR A 126 -6.46 9.00 -7.80
CA THR A 126 -6.23 10.33 -8.36
C THR A 126 -7.15 10.60 -9.54
N GLY A 127 -7.43 11.88 -9.79
CA GLY A 127 -8.21 12.30 -10.95
C GLY A 127 -7.39 12.33 -12.25
N GLY A 128 -8.05 12.76 -13.32
CA GLY A 128 -7.43 12.89 -14.64
C GLY A 128 -6.99 11.54 -15.23
N GLN A 129 -5.89 11.52 -15.98
CA GLN A 129 -5.42 10.33 -16.71
C GLN A 129 -4.98 9.16 -15.81
N GLY A 130 -4.84 9.37 -14.49
CA GLY A 130 -4.46 8.32 -13.54
C GLY A 130 -5.64 7.57 -12.91
N ILE A 131 -6.87 7.95 -13.23
CA ILE A 131 -8.06 7.46 -12.53
C ILE A 131 -8.30 5.96 -12.79
N GLU A 132 -8.22 5.52 -14.04
CA GLU A 132 -8.44 4.11 -14.40
C GLU A 132 -7.37 3.19 -13.79
N ASP A 133 -6.10 3.61 -13.88
CA ASP A 133 -4.98 2.86 -13.29
C ASP A 133 -5.15 2.72 -11.77
N THR A 134 -5.48 3.81 -11.09
CA THR A 134 -5.62 3.80 -9.63
C THR A 134 -6.86 3.05 -9.16
N ALA A 135 -7.99 3.15 -9.88
CA ALA A 135 -9.18 2.35 -9.66
C ALA A 135 -8.92 0.86 -9.89
N GLY A 136 -8.13 0.52 -10.91
CA GLY A 136 -7.65 -0.83 -11.17
C GLY A 136 -6.84 -1.38 -9.99
N GLY A 137 -5.88 -0.60 -9.48
CA GLY A 137 -5.09 -0.96 -8.30
C GLY A 137 -5.94 -1.21 -7.06
N LEU A 138 -6.94 -0.34 -6.79
CA LEU A 138 -7.90 -0.54 -5.70
C LEU A 138 -8.68 -1.85 -5.86
N ARG A 139 -9.17 -2.14 -7.08
CA ARG A 139 -9.89 -3.39 -7.36
C ARG A 139 -9.01 -4.62 -7.10
N THR A 140 -7.73 -4.58 -7.48
CA THR A 140 -6.78 -5.66 -7.20
C THR A 140 -6.67 -5.88 -5.68
N ILE A 141 -6.46 -4.81 -4.89
CA ILE A 141 -6.36 -4.91 -3.42
C ILE A 141 -7.64 -5.51 -2.80
N ILE A 142 -8.82 -5.01 -3.20
CA ILE A 142 -10.11 -5.50 -2.68
C ILE A 142 -10.31 -6.98 -3.00
N ASN A 143 -9.90 -7.43 -4.18
CA ASN A 143 -10.04 -8.82 -4.59
C ASN A 143 -8.98 -9.74 -3.93
N SER A 144 -7.82 -9.19 -3.54
CA SER A 144 -6.74 -9.93 -2.89
C SER A 144 -7.00 -10.21 -1.41
N PHE A 145 -7.69 -9.31 -0.69
CA PHE A 145 -7.86 -9.42 0.75
C PHE A 145 -9.31 -9.27 1.19
N ASN A 146 -9.82 -10.27 1.91
CA ASN A 146 -11.22 -10.30 2.38
C ASN A 146 -11.43 -9.68 3.77
N ASP A 147 -10.38 -9.56 4.58
CA ASP A 147 -10.47 -9.11 5.97
C ASP A 147 -9.26 -8.25 6.33
N VAL A 148 -9.17 -7.08 5.69
CA VAL A 148 -8.17 -6.06 6.00
C VAL A 148 -8.80 -4.67 5.89
N ASN A 149 -8.37 -3.75 6.73
CA ASN A 149 -8.85 -2.37 6.66
C ASN A 149 -8.21 -1.68 5.46
N ILE A 150 -9.00 -1.38 4.45
CA ILE A 150 -8.55 -0.62 3.27
C ILE A 150 -8.87 0.86 3.48
N ILE A 151 -7.84 1.70 3.38
CA ILE A 151 -7.92 3.15 3.54
C ILE A 151 -7.59 3.79 2.20
N VAL A 152 -8.55 4.54 1.64
CA VAL A 152 -8.38 5.18 0.34
C VAL A 152 -8.11 6.66 0.51
N TRP A 153 -6.99 7.11 -0.07
CA TRP A 153 -6.62 8.52 -0.13
C TRP A 153 -7.06 9.11 -1.47
N LEU A 154 -7.84 10.19 -1.42
CA LEU A 154 -8.29 10.91 -2.61
C LEU A 154 -7.34 12.07 -2.90
N ASN A 155 -6.58 11.97 -3.98
CA ASN A 155 -5.64 13.00 -4.41
C ASN A 155 -6.13 13.74 -5.67
N TYR A 156 -6.69 14.92 -5.44
CA TYR A 156 -7.26 15.81 -6.46
C TYR A 156 -6.24 16.63 -7.25
N LYS A 157 -4.92 16.43 -7.03
CA LYS A 157 -3.85 17.19 -7.71
C LYS A 157 -4.00 17.22 -9.24
N PHE A 158 -4.43 16.10 -9.83
CA PHE A 158 -4.53 15.94 -11.29
C PHE A 158 -5.97 16.08 -11.83
N GLY A 159 -6.89 16.56 -11.01
CA GLY A 159 -8.27 16.83 -11.38
C GLY A 159 -9.28 16.12 -10.49
N GLU A 160 -10.54 16.28 -10.87
CA GLU A 160 -11.69 15.68 -10.23
C GLU A 160 -11.65 14.14 -10.27
N ILE A 161 -12.14 13.50 -9.22
CA ILE A 161 -12.21 12.04 -9.12
C ILE A 161 -13.64 11.60 -9.45
N HIS A 162 -13.91 11.44 -10.74
CA HIS A 162 -15.20 11.05 -11.28
C HIS A 162 -15.04 9.99 -12.38
N ILE A 163 -15.87 8.94 -12.33
CA ILE A 163 -16.00 7.92 -13.39
C ILE A 163 -17.49 7.84 -13.75
N ASP A 164 -17.84 7.96 -15.04
CA ASP A 164 -19.22 7.89 -15.53
C ASP A 164 -20.20 8.78 -14.71
N ASP A 165 -19.83 10.04 -14.49
CA ASP A 165 -20.57 11.02 -13.67
C ASP A 165 -20.77 10.63 -12.19
N LYS A 166 -20.00 9.66 -11.68
CA LYS A 166 -20.04 9.24 -10.27
C LYS A 166 -18.80 9.67 -9.51
N ASP A 167 -19.06 10.33 -8.37
CA ASP A 167 -18.07 10.55 -7.31
C ASP A 167 -17.51 9.21 -6.80
N PHE A 168 -16.28 9.24 -6.25
CA PHE A 168 -15.64 8.07 -5.63
C PHE A 168 -16.54 7.30 -4.66
N LYS A 169 -17.29 8.01 -3.79
CA LYS A 169 -18.19 7.41 -2.81
C LYS A 169 -19.23 6.50 -3.46
N ASP A 170 -19.66 6.81 -4.69
CA ASP A 170 -20.73 6.12 -5.42
C ASP A 170 -20.19 5.01 -6.35
N TRP A 171 -18.89 4.71 -6.27
CA TRP A 171 -18.29 3.61 -7.02
C TRP A 171 -18.77 2.26 -6.49
N GLY A 172 -19.00 1.31 -7.39
CA GLY A 172 -19.56 0.00 -7.04
C GLY A 172 -18.68 -0.79 -6.05
N CYS A 173 -17.36 -0.64 -6.13
CA CYS A 173 -16.41 -1.27 -5.20
C CYS A 173 -16.43 -0.67 -3.79
N VAL A 174 -16.90 0.57 -3.62
CA VAL A 174 -17.02 1.24 -2.31
C VAL A 174 -18.32 0.85 -1.61
N HIS A 175 -19.40 0.67 -2.37
CA HIS A 175 -20.73 0.40 -1.83
C HIS A 175 -21.00 -1.07 -1.46
N ASN A 176 -20.21 -2.04 -1.94
CA ASN A 176 -20.53 -3.45 -1.75
C ASN A 176 -19.46 -4.20 -0.96
N LYS A 177 -19.77 -4.48 0.32
CA LYS A 177 -19.00 -5.39 1.19
C LYS A 177 -19.19 -6.87 0.86
N GLN A 178 -19.96 -7.21 -0.20
CA GLN A 178 -20.18 -8.59 -0.63
C GLN A 178 -19.82 -8.80 -2.10
N ARG A 179 -18.68 -9.47 -2.28
CA ARG A 179 -18.27 -10.40 -3.36
C ARG A 179 -18.50 -9.99 -4.83
N THR A 180 -17.36 -9.98 -5.54
CA THR A 180 -17.17 -10.02 -7.00
C THR A 180 -17.75 -8.86 -7.80
N TYR A 181 -16.86 -7.99 -8.31
CA TYR A 181 -17.19 -7.09 -9.41
C TYR A 181 -16.27 -7.28 -10.61
N GLN A 182 -16.89 -7.58 -11.75
CA GLN A 182 -16.46 -7.03 -13.03
C GLN A 182 -16.84 -5.55 -13.05
N CYS A 183 -15.86 -4.67 -13.23
CA CYS A 183 -16.12 -3.35 -13.80
C CYS A 183 -16.50 -3.60 -15.26
N ASN A 184 -17.80 -3.66 -15.55
CA ASN A 184 -18.24 -3.74 -16.93
C ASN A 184 -18.02 -2.38 -17.60
N TYR A 185 -17.11 -2.36 -18.56
CA TYR A 185 -17.00 -1.32 -19.59
C TYR A 185 -17.60 -1.86 -20.89
N PRO A 186 -18.36 -1.08 -21.67
CA PRO A 186 -18.49 -1.31 -23.10
C PRO A 186 -17.18 -0.91 -23.79
N SER A 187 -16.71 -1.80 -24.68
CA SER A 187 -15.60 -1.61 -25.61
C SER A 187 -15.68 -0.32 -26.43
#